data_AF-A0A2M8BWL3-F1
#
_entry.id   AF-A0A2M8BWL3-F1
#
_cell.length_a   1.000
_cell.length_b   1.000
_cell.length_c   1.000
_cell.angle_alpha   90.00
_cell.angle_beta   90.00
_cell.angle_gamma   90.00
#
_symmetry.space_group_name_H-M   'P 1'
#
loop_
_entity.id
_entity.type
_entity.pdbx_description
1 polymer ?
#
loop_
_entity_poly.entity_id
_entity_poly.type
_entity_poly.pdbx_seq_one_letter_code
_entity_poly.pdbx_strand_id
1 'polypeptide(L)'
;MYPGLESERSRIRRGQPGYIRIDTVHQGDFNGRKGIYHINAVDGVTQWEIVASVEKISEAYLVPVLESMLAQFPFIIRGFHSDNGGEFVNHIVPGCWTNY
;
A
#
# COMPACT_ATOMS: atom_id res chain seq x y z
N MET A 1 22.82 3.81 14.74
CA MET A 1 22.45 2.39 14.55
C MET A 1 21.46 2.05 15.66
N TYR A 2 20.16 2.00 15.35
CA TYR A 2 19.14 1.54 16.29
C TYR A 2 19.01 0.01 16.15
N PRO A 3 19.06 -0.77 17.25
CA PRO A 3 18.82 -2.19 17.18
C PRO A 3 17.31 -2.41 16.96
N GLY A 4 16.91 -2.96 15.81
CA GLY A 4 15.52 -3.39 15.58
C GLY A 4 14.93 -3.24 14.17
N LEU A 5 15.60 -2.60 13.22
CA LEU A 5 15.05 -2.40 11.87
C LEU A 5 15.57 -3.45 10.88
N GLU A 6 15.08 -4.69 10.98
CA GLU A 6 15.22 -5.67 9.90
C GLU A 6 14.41 -5.19 8.68
N SER A 7 15.10 -4.97 7.55
CA SER A 7 14.51 -4.44 6.32
C SER A 7 13.40 -5.33 5.76
N GLU A 8 12.40 -4.74 5.11
CA GLU A 8 11.30 -5.46 4.44
C GLU A 8 11.83 -6.54 3.47
N ARG A 9 12.90 -6.24 2.74
CA ARG A 9 13.58 -7.20 1.85
C ARG A 9 14.06 -8.45 2.58
N SER A 10 14.54 -8.31 3.81
CA SER A 10 14.95 -9.45 4.63
C SER A 10 13.74 -10.26 5.11
N ARG A 11 12.62 -9.61 5.40
CA ARG A 11 11.36 -10.26 5.80
C ARG A 11 10.72 -11.04 4.65
N ILE A 12 10.70 -10.46 3.44
CA ILE A 12 10.28 -11.15 2.20
C ILE A 12 11.13 -12.39 1.96
N ARG A 13 12.46 -12.29 2.14
CA ARG A 13 13.37 -13.43 1.98
C ARG A 13 13.10 -14.60 2.94
N ARG A 14 12.48 -14.34 4.09
CA ARG A 14 12.04 -15.39 5.02
C ARG A 14 10.76 -16.09 4.59
N GLY A 15 10.17 -15.69 3.46
CA GLY A 15 9.00 -16.36 2.86
C GLY A 15 7.71 -16.16 3.65
N GLN A 16 7.62 -15.10 4.46
CA GLN A 16 6.41 -14.81 5.24
C GLN A 16 5.53 -13.75 4.54
N PRO A 17 4.29 -14.10 4.14
CA PRO A 17 3.34 -13.13 3.56
C PRO A 17 2.93 -12.03 4.55
N GLY A 18 2.25 -11.00 4.05
CA GLY A 18 1.68 -9.90 4.83
C GLY A 18 2.54 -8.63 4.86
N TYR A 19 3.59 -8.53 4.05
CA TYR A 19 4.35 -7.29 3.89
C TYR A 19 4.01 -6.68 2.53
N ILE A 20 3.18 -5.65 2.53
CA ILE A 20 2.53 -5.11 1.33
C ILE A 20 3.27 -3.88 0.84
N ARG A 21 3.66 -3.87 -0.44
CA ARG A 21 4.15 -2.66 -1.12
C ARG A 21 2.98 -1.97 -1.81
N ILE A 22 2.84 -0.67 -1.56
CA ILE A 22 1.82 0.16 -2.17
C ILE A 22 2.50 1.14 -3.13
N ASP A 23 2.14 1.07 -4.40
CA ASP A 23 2.59 1.99 -5.43
C ASP A 23 1.42 2.75 -6.04
N THR A 24 1.70 3.95 -6.54
CA THR A 24 0.72 4.79 -7.22
C THR A 24 1.27 5.30 -8.53
N VAL A 25 0.53 5.09 -9.62
CA VAL A 25 0.91 5.54 -10.96
C VAL A 25 -0.15 6.49 -11.50
N HIS A 26 0.25 7.68 -11.92
CA HIS A 26 -0.63 8.60 -12.62
C HIS A 26 -0.70 8.23 -14.09
N GLN A 27 -1.91 8.08 -14.64
CA GLN A 27 -2.09 7.72 -16.06
C GLN A 27 -1.68 8.86 -17.02
N GLY A 28 -1.37 10.03 -16.48
CA GLY A 28 -1.08 11.24 -17.24
C GLY A 28 -2.35 12.00 -17.62
N ASP A 29 -2.17 13.26 -17.97
CA ASP A 29 -3.29 14.14 -18.31
C ASP A 29 -3.64 14.04 -19.79
N PHE A 30 -4.93 14.13 -20.11
CA PHE A 30 -5.42 14.07 -21.48
C PHE A 30 -6.25 15.31 -21.81
N ASN A 31 -5.84 16.05 -22.84
CA ASN A 31 -6.51 17.28 -23.28
C ASN A 31 -6.79 18.29 -22.16
N GLY A 32 -5.81 18.48 -21.26
CA GLY A 32 -5.92 19.40 -20.12
C GLY A 32 -6.83 18.91 -18.99
N ARG A 33 -7.34 17.67 -19.06
CA ARG A 33 -8.06 17.02 -17.97
C ARG A 33 -7.12 16.11 -17.21
N LYS A 34 -7.19 16.19 -15.88
CA LYS A 34 -6.36 15.38 -15.00
C LYS A 34 -6.68 13.90 -15.16
N GLY A 35 -5.66 13.08 -15.38
CA GLY A 35 -5.81 11.63 -15.41
C GLY A 35 -6.08 11.01 -14.04
N ILE A 36 -6.57 9.79 -14.02
CA ILE A 36 -6.74 9.00 -12.80
C ILE A 36 -5.39 8.48 -12.30
N TYR A 37 -5.39 8.03 -11.05
CA TYR A 37 -4.28 7.36 -10.42
C TYR A 37 -4.62 5.88 -10.22
N HIS A 38 -3.75 4.99 -10.69
CA HIS A 38 -3.78 3.59 -10.33
C HIS A 38 -3.02 3.37 -9.03
N ILE A 39 -3.55 2.50 -8.18
CA ILE A 39 -2.95 2.09 -6.92
C ILE A 39 -2.76 0.58 -6.99
N ASN A 40 -1.53 0.13 -6.77
CA ASN A 40 -1.20 -1.29 -6.67
C ASN A 40 -0.79 -1.60 -5.24
N ALA A 41 -1.40 -2.64 -4.65
CA ALA A 41 -1.00 -3.19 -3.36
C ALA A 41 -0.54 -4.64 -3.57
N VAL A 42 0.74 -4.91 -3.33
CA VAL A 42 1.36 -6.20 -3.67
C VAL A 42 2.05 -6.80 -2.44
N ASP A 43 1.69 -8.03 -2.09
CA ASP A 43 2.45 -8.78 -1.07
C ASP A 43 3.81 -9.24 -1.60
N GLY A 44 4.86 -8.98 -0.83
CA GLY A 44 6.23 -9.23 -1.25
C GLY A 44 6.59 -10.71 -1.43
N VAL A 45 5.83 -11.66 -0.88
CA VAL A 45 6.12 -13.10 -0.95
C VAL A 45 5.21 -13.80 -1.96
N THR A 46 3.90 -13.71 -1.75
CA THR A 46 2.88 -14.40 -2.56
C THR A 46 2.67 -13.75 -3.92
N GLN A 47 3.12 -12.50 -4.10
CA GLN A 47 2.78 -11.66 -5.24
C GLN A 47 1.26 -11.48 -5.41
N TRP A 48 0.46 -11.67 -4.36
CA TRP A 48 -0.94 -11.31 -4.38
C TRP A 48 -1.05 -9.80 -4.60
N GLU A 49 -1.75 -9.40 -5.66
CA GLU A 49 -1.91 -8.02 -6.08
C GLU A 49 -3.38 -7.62 -6.08
N ILE A 50 -3.65 -6.44 -5.53
CA ILE A 50 -4.93 -5.76 -5.65
C ILE A 50 -4.67 -4.42 -6.31
N VAL A 51 -5.46 -4.12 -7.34
CA VAL A 51 -5.38 -2.88 -8.11
C VAL A 51 -6.66 -2.09 -7.94
N ALA A 52 -6.52 -0.79 -7.73
CA ALA A 52 -7.63 0.15 -7.71
C ALA A 52 -7.29 1.41 -8.50
N SER A 53 -8.30 2.26 -8.70
CA SER A 53 -8.13 3.57 -9.30
C SER A 53 -8.83 4.64 -8.48
N VAL A 54 -8.20 5.81 -8.37
CA VAL A 54 -8.76 7.00 -7.74
C VAL A 54 -8.61 8.22 -8.64
N GLU A 55 -9.59 9.11 -8.59
CA GLU A 55 -9.56 10.33 -9.39
C GLU A 55 -8.54 11.35 -8.85
N LYS A 56 -8.20 11.28 -7.55
CA LYS A 56 -7.34 12.25 -6.86
C LYS A 56 -6.48 11.58 -5.79
N ILE A 57 -5.22 12.02 -5.68
CA ILE A 57 -4.36 11.75 -4.52
C ILE A 57 -4.69 12.76 -3.43
N SER A 58 -5.68 12.44 -2.61
CA SER A 58 -5.93 13.10 -1.34
C SER A 58 -6.48 12.09 -0.34
N GLU A 59 -6.32 12.36 0.95
CA GLU A 59 -6.72 11.44 2.02
C GLU A 59 -8.18 10.99 1.90
N ALA A 60 -9.11 11.91 1.65
CA ALA A 60 -10.54 11.62 1.50
C ALA A 60 -10.87 10.64 0.35
N TYR A 61 -10.02 10.56 -0.68
CA TYR A 61 -10.20 9.63 -1.81
C TYR A 61 -9.40 8.34 -1.60
N LEU A 62 -8.24 8.42 -0.94
CA LEU A 62 -7.33 7.29 -0.77
C LEU A 62 -7.72 6.37 0.39
N VAL A 63 -8.06 6.92 1.56
CA VAL A 63 -8.39 6.14 2.77
C VAL A 63 -9.43 5.05 2.51
N PRO A 64 -10.65 5.36 2.01
CA PRO A 64 -11.68 4.34 1.84
C PRO A 64 -11.29 3.27 0.80
N VAL A 65 -10.52 3.65 -0.21
CA VAL A 65 -10.03 2.72 -1.24
C VAL A 65 -8.95 1.81 -0.66
N LEU A 66 -7.99 2.36 0.09
CA LEU A 66 -6.94 1.59 0.73
C LEU A 66 -7.51 0.62 1.78
N GLU A 67 -8.47 1.03 2.60
CA GLU A 67 -9.15 0.13 3.55
C GLU A 67 -9.82 -1.04 2.82
N SER A 68 -10.56 -0.74 1.74
CA SER A 68 -11.22 -1.75 0.92
C SER A 68 -10.24 -2.69 0.21
N MET A 69 -9.08 -2.17 -0.24
CA MET A 69 -8.01 -3.00 -0.81
C MET A 69 -7.37 -3.89 0.25
N LEU A 70 -7.00 -3.34 1.41
CA LEU A 70 -6.32 -4.10 2.47
C LEU A 70 -7.22 -5.23 3.02
N ALA A 71 -8.54 -5.04 3.05
CA ALA A 71 -9.48 -6.09 3.45
C ALA A 71 -9.58 -7.28 2.48
N GLN A 72 -9.08 -7.15 1.24
CA GLN A 72 -9.14 -8.22 0.23
C GLN A 72 -7.98 -9.21 0.31
N PHE A 73 -6.95 -8.93 1.12
CA PHE A 73 -5.85 -9.88 1.30
C PHE A 73 -6.34 -11.11 2.10
N PRO A 74 -6.15 -12.34 1.58
CA PRO A 74 -6.62 -13.55 2.26
C PRO A 74 -5.70 -13.99 3.41
N PHE A 75 -4.96 -13.06 4.02
CA PHE A 75 -4.00 -13.30 5.09
C PHE A 75 -3.76 -12.04 5.93
N ILE A 76 -3.21 -12.25 7.13
CA ILE A 76 -2.88 -11.15 8.05
C ILE A 76 -1.82 -10.25 7.42
N ILE A 77 -2.14 -8.96 7.34
CA ILE A 77 -1.20 -7.90 6.98
C ILE A 77 -0.35 -7.57 8.22
N ARG A 78 0.96 -7.64 8.05
CA ARG A 78 1.99 -7.43 9.09
C ARG A 78 2.64 -6.06 8.98
N GLY A 79 2.53 -5.43 7.82
CA GLY A 79 3.02 -4.09 7.56
C GLY A 79 2.87 -3.76 6.09
N PHE A 80 2.94 -2.48 5.78
CA PHE A 80 2.97 -2.02 4.40
C PHE A 80 3.89 -0.81 4.27
N HIS A 81 4.38 -0.59 3.05
CA HIS A 81 5.26 0.52 2.71
C HIS A 81 4.81 1.16 1.39
N SER A 82 4.95 2.48 1.27
CA SER A 82 4.69 3.20 0.02
C SER A 82 5.98 3.70 -0.59
N ASP A 83 6.24 3.30 -1.84
CA ASP A 83 7.50 3.59 -2.54
C ASP A 83 7.51 4.98 -3.21
N ASN A 84 6.36 5.55 -3.56
CA ASN A 84 6.25 6.81 -4.32
C ASN A 84 5.35 7.90 -3.70
N GLY A 85 4.86 7.71 -2.46
CA GLY A 85 3.89 8.62 -1.82
C GLY A 85 3.76 8.48 -0.32
N GLY A 86 4.86 8.16 0.38
CA GLY A 86 4.88 7.79 1.80
C GLY A 86 4.20 8.78 2.76
N GLU A 87 4.03 10.04 2.36
CA GLU A 87 3.41 11.10 3.17
C GLU A 87 1.94 10.83 3.48
N PHE A 88 1.19 10.15 2.62
CA PHE A 88 -0.22 9.86 2.88
C PHE A 88 -0.40 8.49 3.55
N VAL A 89 0.30 7.47 3.05
CA VAL A 89 0.16 6.08 3.52
C VAL A 89 0.71 5.91 4.95
N ASN A 90 1.81 6.56 5.31
CA ASN A 90 2.38 6.48 6.67
C ASN A 90 1.57 7.25 7.72
N HIS A 91 0.75 8.23 7.30
CA HIS A 91 -0.10 9.02 8.20
C HIS A 91 -1.51 8.43 8.39
N ILE A 92 -2.01 7.66 7.41
CA ILE A 92 -3.36 7.10 7.43
C ILE A 92 -3.53 5.94 8.43
N VAL A 93 -2.45 5.22 8.81
CA VAL A 93 -2.59 4.08 9.75
C VAL A 93 -1.61 4.14 10.92
N PRO A 94 -1.91 4.93 11.97
CA PRO A 94 -1.20 4.83 13.24
C PRO A 94 -1.69 3.69 14.14
N GLY A 95 -2.67 2.85 13.77
CA GLY A 95 -3.27 1.96 14.79
C GLY A 95 -4.24 0.85 14.39
N CYS A 96 -4.39 0.46 13.13
CA CYS A 96 -5.15 -0.76 12.82
C CYS A 96 -4.15 -1.89 12.60
N TRP A 97 -4.00 -2.81 13.57
CA TRP A 97 -3.71 -4.26 13.45
C TRP A 97 -3.36 -4.82 14.85
N THR A 98 -4.29 -4.71 15.82
CA THR A 98 -4.25 -5.55 17.01
C THR A 98 -5.56 -6.34 17.07
N ASN A 99 -5.43 -7.67 17.13
CA ASN A 99 -6.44 -8.71 17.36
C ASN A 99 -7.16 -9.27 16.12
N TYR A 100 -6.62 -10.38 15.60
CA TYR A 100 -7.30 -11.68 15.63
C TYR A 100 -6.30 -12.75 16.08
#